data_AF-A0A966V0T4-F1
#
_entry.id   AF-A0A966V0T4-F1
#
_cell.length_a   1.000
_cell.length_b   1.000
_cell.length_c   1.000
_cell.angle_alpha   90.00
_cell.angle_beta   90.00
_cell.angle_gamma   90.00
#
_symmetry.space_group_name_H-M   'P 1'
#
loop_
_entity.id
_entity.type
_entity.pdbx_description
1 polymer ?
#
loop_
_entity_poly.entity_id
_entity_poly.type
_entity_poly.pdbx_seq_one_letter_code
_entity_poly.pdbx_strand_id
1 'polypeptide(L)'
;MGTKHRVATDRNVLVARGRRDGRTVIFVPETKGNETTGITLLHVLFHPSLPAAAMKTVLQGYDDRFNRLVDWVTETEGSFREDRLAEVSVEDLLILPISETANHWRSSDNG
;
A
#
# COMPACT_ATOMS: atom_id res chain seq x y z
N MET A 1 -0.06 -19.78 6.29
CA MET A 1 0.35 -19.57 4.88
C MET A 1 1.09 -18.24 4.79
N GLY A 2 2.35 -18.25 4.35
CA GLY A 2 3.27 -17.10 4.49
C GLY A 2 3.25 -16.12 3.32
N THR A 3 3.62 -14.87 3.59
CA THR A 3 3.72 -13.74 2.65
C THR A 3 4.45 -14.08 1.33
N LYS A 4 5.49 -14.92 1.39
CA LYS A 4 6.25 -15.37 0.21
C LYS A 4 5.43 -16.22 -0.76
N HIS A 5 4.53 -17.07 -0.26
CA HIS A 5 3.69 -17.91 -1.11
C HIS A 5 2.67 -17.07 -1.88
N ARG A 6 2.15 -16.01 -1.27
CA ARG A 6 1.24 -15.05 -1.93
C ARG A 6 1.94 -14.31 -3.07
N VAL A 7 3.13 -13.76 -2.82
CA VAL A 7 3.92 -13.06 -3.84
C VAL A 7 4.28 -13.99 -5.01
N ALA A 8 4.61 -15.26 -4.71
CA ALA A 8 4.94 -16.24 -5.75
C ALA A 8 3.73 -16.60 -6.64
N THR A 9 2.53 -16.66 -6.08
CA THR A 9 1.30 -16.99 -6.81
C THR A 9 0.75 -15.79 -7.58
N ASP A 10 0.69 -14.62 -6.93
CA ASP A 10 0.06 -13.43 -7.50
C ASP A 10 1.00 -12.68 -8.46
N ARG A 11 2.31 -12.94 -8.38
CA ARG A 11 3.36 -12.31 -9.22
C ARG A 11 3.40 -10.78 -9.12
N ASN A 12 2.78 -10.23 -8.08
CA ASN A 12 2.78 -8.81 -7.78
C ASN A 12 3.83 -8.47 -6.72
N VAL A 13 4.41 -7.28 -6.85
CA VAL A 13 5.26 -6.70 -5.82
C VAL A 13 4.44 -6.52 -4.54
N LEU A 14 5.04 -6.82 -3.39
CA LEU A 14 4.42 -6.61 -2.08
C LEU A 14 5.34 -5.80 -1.17
N VAL A 15 4.76 -4.82 -0.49
CA VAL A 15 5.43 -4.05 0.56
C VAL A 15 4.94 -4.53 1.92
N ALA A 16 5.87 -4.74 2.86
CA ALA A 16 5.53 -5.12 4.23
C ALA A 16 6.52 -4.53 5.23
N ARG A 17 6.13 -4.54 6.50
CA ARG A 17 7.01 -4.22 7.62
C ARG A 17 7.57 -5.51 8.23
N GLY A 18 8.89 -5.57 8.39
CA GLY A 18 9.60 -6.69 8.99
C GLY A 18 9.17 -6.92 10.44
N ARG A 19 8.71 -8.13 10.76
CA ARG A 19 8.19 -8.45 12.11
C ARG A 19 9.25 -8.35 13.22
N ARG A 20 10.53 -8.52 12.90
CA ARG A 20 11.63 -8.54 13.89
C ARG A 20 12.33 -7.21 14.06
N ASP A 21 12.50 -6.45 12.99
CA ASP A 21 13.34 -5.24 12.94
C ASP A 21 12.55 -3.97 12.61
N GLY A 22 11.24 -4.09 12.33
CA GLY A 22 10.38 -2.97 11.99
C GLY A 22 10.70 -2.30 10.67
N ARG A 23 11.66 -2.82 9.89
CA ARG A 23 12.12 -2.20 8.65
C ARG A 23 11.17 -2.52 7.51
N THR A 24 11.02 -1.58 6.59
CA THR A 24 10.21 -1.78 5.40
C THR A 24 10.95 -2.62 4.37
N VAL A 25 10.25 -3.62 3.84
CA VAL A 25 10.79 -4.57 2.86
C VAL A 25 9.84 -4.68 1.66
N ILE A 26 10.43 -4.69 0.47
CA ILE A 26 9.73 -4.99 -0.78
C ILE A 26 10.08 -6.41 -1.20
N PHE A 27 9.05 -7.23 -1.44
CA PHE A 27 9.14 -8.54 -2.05
C PHE A 27 8.93 -8.39 -3.56
N VAL A 28 9.98 -8.64 -4.34
CA VAL A 28 9.94 -8.56 -5.79
C VAL A 28 10.00 -9.98 -6.35
N PRO A 29 8.92 -10.49 -6.99
CA PRO A 29 8.96 -11.78 -7.64
C PRO A 29 9.87 -11.73 -8.89
N GLU A 30 10.77 -12.69 -9.00
CA GLU A 30 11.55 -12.92 -10.22
C GLU A 30 10.77 -13.91 -11.08
N THR A 31 10.44 -13.53 -12.32
CA THR A 31 9.58 -14.33 -13.19
C THR A 31 10.29 -14.76 -14.47
N LYS A 32 10.00 -15.98 -14.91
CA LYS A 32 10.33 -16.51 -16.23
C LYS A 32 9.03 -16.96 -16.90
N GLY A 33 8.49 -16.11 -17.78
CA GLY A 33 7.14 -16.32 -18.32
C GLY A 33 6.11 -16.27 -17.20
N ASN A 34 5.35 -17.36 -17.01
CA ASN A 34 4.31 -17.46 -15.98
C ASN A 34 4.79 -18.08 -14.66
N GLU A 35 6.06 -18.44 -14.54
CA GLU A 35 6.63 -19.08 -13.36
C GLU A 35 7.42 -18.06 -12.52
N THR A 36 7.18 -18.03 -11.21
CA THR A 36 8.03 -17.30 -10.26
C THR A 36 9.23 -18.17 -9.91
N THR A 37 10.41 -17.79 -10.36
CA THR A 37 11.67 -18.51 -10.15
C THR A 37 12.40 -18.12 -8.87
N GLY A 38 12.04 -16.97 -8.30
CA GLY A 38 12.70 -16.41 -7.13
C GLY A 38 11.91 -15.27 -6.50
N ILE A 39 12.38 -14.82 -5.33
CA ILE A 39 11.88 -13.61 -4.69
C ILE A 39 13.09 -12.84 -4.17
N THR A 40 13.32 -11.66 -4.73
CA THR A 40 14.28 -10.70 -4.22
C THR A 40 13.63 -9.90 -3.09
N LEU A 41 14.37 -9.73 -1.97
CA LEU A 41 13.95 -8.90 -0.84
C LEU A 41 14.79 -7.63 -0.80
N LEU A 42 14.13 -6.47 -0.83
CA LEU A 42 14.78 -5.17 -0.76
C LEU A 42 14.39 -4.49 0.54
N HIS A 43 15.35 -4.27 1.44
CA HIS A 43 15.17 -3.34 2.54
C HIS A 43 15.22 -1.92 2.00
N VAL A 44 14.17 -1.15 2.24
CA VAL A 44 14.02 0.20 1.71
C VAL A 44 13.69 1.17 2.83
N LEU A 45 14.06 2.43 2.60
CA LEU A 45 13.55 3.56 3.34
C LEU A 45 12.72 4.38 2.36
N PHE A 46 11.42 4.50 2.60
CA PHE A 46 10.57 5.36 1.77
C PHE A 46 10.74 6.83 2.16
N HIS A 47 10.38 7.71 1.23
CA HIS A 47 10.09 9.08 1.60
C HIS A 47 8.94 9.10 2.64
N PRO A 48 8.95 10.04 3.62
CA PRO A 48 7.89 10.11 4.61
C PRO A 48 6.50 10.27 3.97
N SER A 49 6.40 11.12 2.94
CA SER A 49 5.20 11.30 2.12
C SER A 49 5.59 11.61 0.66
N LEU A 50 4.60 11.55 -0.23
CA LEU A 50 4.73 11.93 -1.64
C LEU A 50 3.63 12.95 -1.98
N PRO A 51 3.82 13.78 -3.02
CA PRO A 51 2.73 14.57 -3.56
C PRO A 51 1.53 13.67 -3.92
N ALA A 52 0.30 14.15 -3.67
CA ALA A 52 -0.92 13.35 -3.82
C ALA A 52 -1.03 12.67 -5.20
N ALA A 53 -0.71 13.39 -6.28
CA ALA A 53 -0.72 12.85 -7.63
C ALA A 53 0.27 11.67 -7.81
N ALA A 54 1.48 11.78 -7.27
CA ALA A 54 2.47 10.70 -7.32
C ALA A 54 2.04 9.50 -6.49
N MET A 55 1.50 9.74 -5.28
CA MET A 55 1.01 8.69 -4.41
C MET A 55 -0.18 7.94 -5.01
N LYS A 56 -1.09 8.65 -5.68
CA LYS A 56 -2.18 8.04 -6.46
C LYS A 56 -1.65 7.09 -7.52
N THR A 57 -0.69 7.51 -8.33
CA THR A 57 -0.09 6.65 -9.36
C THR A 57 0.53 5.38 -8.75
N VAL A 58 1.22 5.52 -7.61
CA VAL A 58 1.78 4.37 -6.88
C VAL A 58 0.67 3.40 -6.44
N LEU A 59 -0.41 3.89 -5.82
CA LEU A 59 -1.50 3.05 -5.33
C LEU A 59 -2.35 2.42 -6.45
N GLN A 60 -2.43 3.05 -7.61
CA GLN A 60 -3.09 2.45 -8.78
C GLN A 60 -2.26 1.30 -9.35
N GLY A 61 -0.93 1.44 -9.38
CA GLY A 61 -0.02 0.38 -9.83
C GLY A 61 0.19 -0.74 -8.80
N TYR A 62 -0.26 -0.55 -7.56
CA TYR A 62 -0.03 -1.45 -6.45
C TYR A 62 -1.34 -2.02 -5.90
N ASP A 63 -1.63 -3.29 -6.19
CA ASP A 63 -2.77 -4.06 -5.64
C ASP A 63 -4.16 -3.38 -5.82
N ASP A 64 -4.33 -2.59 -6.88
CA ASP A 64 -5.52 -1.76 -7.16
C ASP A 64 -5.99 -0.95 -5.93
N ARG A 65 -5.02 -0.55 -5.12
CA ARG A 65 -5.28 -0.12 -3.75
C ARG A 65 -5.92 1.26 -3.69
N PHE A 66 -5.69 2.09 -4.71
CA PHE A 66 -6.33 3.40 -4.84
C PHE A 66 -7.86 3.28 -4.94
N ASN A 67 -8.36 2.44 -5.87
CA ASN A 67 -9.81 2.31 -6.09
C ASN A 67 -10.50 1.75 -4.86
N ARG A 68 -9.92 0.72 -4.24
CA ARG A 68 -10.43 0.13 -2.99
C ARG A 68 -10.50 1.13 -1.84
N LEU A 69 -9.54 2.05 -1.75
CA LEU A 69 -9.54 3.11 -0.75
C LEU A 69 -10.61 4.17 -1.04
N VAL A 70 -10.75 4.58 -2.31
CA VAL A 70 -11.80 5.52 -2.74
C VAL A 70 -13.18 4.96 -2.44
N ASP A 71 -13.44 3.69 -2.77
CA ASP A 71 -14.71 3.03 -2.52
C ASP A 71 -15.04 3.01 -1.03
N TRP A 72 -14.09 2.53 -0.20
CA TRP A 72 -14.28 2.45 1.25
C TRP A 72 -14.57 3.82 1.86
N VAL A 73 -13.76 4.84 1.53
CA VAL A 73 -13.92 6.19 2.08
C VAL A 73 -15.21 6.84 1.58
N THR A 74 -15.59 6.64 0.32
CA THR A 74 -16.85 7.20 -0.20
C THR A 74 -18.05 6.53 0.46
N GLU A 75 -17.97 5.25 0.76
CA GLU A 75 -18.99 4.52 1.53
C GLU A 75 -19.13 5.05 2.97
N THR A 76 -18.03 5.38 3.66
CA THR A 76 -18.08 5.80 5.07
C THR A 76 -18.17 7.32 5.30
N GLU A 77 -17.53 8.13 4.45
CA GLU A 77 -17.39 9.59 4.60
C GLU A 77 -18.13 10.38 3.50
N GLY A 78 -18.73 9.71 2.51
CA GLY A 78 -19.52 10.33 1.44
C GLY A 78 -18.71 11.01 0.32
N SER A 79 -17.42 11.28 0.53
CA SER A 79 -16.53 11.83 -0.50
C SER A 79 -15.06 11.48 -0.26
N PHE A 80 -14.29 11.33 -1.35
CA PHE A 80 -12.85 11.10 -1.27
C PHE A 80 -12.05 12.38 -1.53
N ARG A 81 -11.37 12.86 -0.49
CA ARG A 81 -10.42 13.97 -0.58
C ARG A 81 -9.05 13.47 -1.05
N GLU A 82 -8.78 13.59 -2.36
CA GLU A 82 -7.53 13.08 -2.96
C GLU A 82 -6.27 13.78 -2.43
N ASP A 83 -6.37 15.06 -2.04
CA ASP A 83 -5.28 15.84 -1.46
C ASP A 83 -4.70 15.22 -0.18
N ARG A 84 -5.53 14.51 0.61
CA ARG A 84 -5.09 13.81 1.83
C ARG A 84 -4.06 12.71 1.58
N LEU A 85 -3.92 12.22 0.36
CA LEU A 85 -2.85 11.27 0.03
C LEU A 85 -1.45 11.84 0.32
N ALA A 86 -1.27 13.16 0.29
CA ALA A 86 0.00 13.80 0.60
C ALA A 86 0.27 13.91 2.12
N GLU A 87 -0.76 13.70 2.95
CA GLU A 87 -0.70 13.85 4.41
C GLU A 87 -0.44 12.51 5.13
N VAL A 88 -0.71 11.38 4.45
CA VAL A 88 -0.51 10.03 5.01
C VAL A 88 0.88 9.51 4.62
N SER A 89 1.51 8.75 5.51
CA SER A 89 2.83 8.20 5.23
C SER A 89 2.80 7.20 4.08
N VAL A 90 3.88 7.15 3.28
CA VAL A 90 4.00 6.16 2.19
C VAL A 90 3.86 4.73 2.71
N GLU A 91 4.43 4.46 3.89
CA GLU A 91 4.35 3.14 4.52
C GLU A 91 2.92 2.78 4.89
N ASP A 92 2.18 3.68 5.54
CA ASP A 92 0.81 3.39 5.97
C ASP A 92 -0.11 3.20 4.75
N LEU A 93 0.07 4.03 3.73
CA LEU A 93 -0.65 3.90 2.47
C LEU A 93 -0.34 2.61 1.72
N LEU A 94 0.82 1.97 1.89
CA LEU A 94 1.17 0.72 1.20
C LEU A 94 0.95 -0.55 2.03
N ILE A 95 0.97 -0.44 3.35
CA ILE A 95 1.06 -1.59 4.26
C ILE A 95 -0.22 -1.80 5.07
N LEU A 96 -0.85 -0.73 5.58
CA LEU A 96 -2.00 -0.88 6.48
C LEU A 96 -3.19 -1.54 5.76
N PRO A 97 -4.10 -2.21 6.47
CA PRO A 97 -5.41 -2.57 5.90
C PRO A 97 -6.12 -1.34 5.31
N ILE A 98 -6.94 -1.53 4.26
CA ILE A 98 -7.73 -0.44 3.66
C ILE A 98 -8.59 0.26 4.71
N SER A 99 -9.25 -0.51 5.57
CA SER A 99 -10.09 -0.01 6.65
C SER A 99 -9.33 0.88 7.65
N GLU A 100 -8.09 0.54 7.97
CA GLU A 100 -7.25 1.34 8.85
C GLU A 100 -6.72 2.58 8.13
N THR A 101 -6.36 2.44 6.86
CA THR A 101 -5.90 3.55 6.00
C THR A 101 -7.01 4.59 5.83
N ALA A 102 -8.26 4.15 5.68
CA ALA A 102 -9.43 5.01 5.55
C ALA A 102 -9.68 5.87 6.80
N ASN A 103 -9.18 5.49 7.98
CA ASN A 103 -9.30 6.32 9.18
C ASN A 103 -8.65 7.70 9.01
N HIS A 104 -7.67 7.85 8.11
CA HIS A 104 -7.05 9.13 7.78
C HIS A 104 -7.99 10.09 7.02
N TRP A 105 -9.13 9.59 6.49
CA TRP A 105 -10.15 10.40 5.83
C TRP A 105 -11.31 10.81 6.73
N ARG A 106 -11.38 10.26 7.95
CA ARG A 106 -12.38 10.69 8.91
C ARG A 106 -12.27 12.20 9.10
N SER A 107 -13.39 12.88 8.88
CA SER A 107 -13.52 14.25 9.33
C SER A 107 -13.27 14.24 10.83
N SER A 108 -12.38 15.08 11.33
CA SER A 108 -12.34 15.36 12.75
C SER A 108 -13.77 15.78 13.09
N ASP A 109 -14.46 14.96 13.88
CA ASP A 109 -15.72 15.34 14.50
C ASP A 109 -15.40 16.64 15.24
N ASN A 110 -15.87 17.74 14.66
CA ASN A 110 -15.70 19.06 15.24
C ASN A 110 -16.58 19.01 16.49
N GLY A 111 -15.95 19.04 17.67
CA GLY A 111 -16.67 19.25 18.92
C GLY A 111 -17.53 20.51 18.89
#